data_AF-A0A382YER0-F1
#
_entry.id   AF-A0A382YER0-F1
#
_cell.length_a   1.000
_cell.length_b   1.000
_cell.length_c   1.000
_cell.angle_alpha   90.00
_cell.angle_beta   90.00
_cell.angle_gamma   90.00
#
_symmetry.space_group_name_H-M   'P 1'
#
loop_
_entity.id
_entity.type
_entity.pdbx_description
1 polymer ?
#
loop_
_entity_poly.entity_id
_entity_poly.type
_entity_poly.pdbx_seq_one_letter_code
_entity_poly.pdbx_strand_id
1 'polypeptide(L)' 'MIEHVYRRSCLVSNVDKVVLAICEEKLEEVCNNSQMDYVITDREQPTAIDRVGEAARSLG' A
#
# COMPACT_ATOMS: atom_id res chain seq x y z
N MET A 1 -1.44 13.67 2.02
CA MET A 1 -0.93 13.30 0.66
C MET A 1 -1.24 11.84 0.33
N ILE A 2 -0.75 10.86 1.10
CA ILE A 2 -0.93 9.43 0.77
C ILE A 2 -2.41 9.00 0.75
N GLU A 3 -3.23 9.46 1.69
CA GLU A 3 -4.66 9.18 1.69
C GLU A 3 -5.34 9.68 0.41
N HIS A 4 -5.02 10.90 -0.03
CA HIS A 4 -5.58 11.46 -1.26
C HIS A 4 -5.23 10.63 -2.49
N VAL A 5 -4.02 10.07 -2.55
CA VAL A 5 -3.61 9.14 -3.61
C VAL A 5 -4.44 7.86 -3.54
N TYR A 6 -4.52 7.24 -2.36
CA TYR A 6 -5.31 6.02 -2.15
C TYR A 6 -6.77 6.19 -2.57
N ARG A 7 -7.44 7.23 -2.05
CA ARG A 7 -8.85 7.52 -2.36
C ARG A 7 -9.07 7.72 -3.85
N ARG A 8 -8.17 8.42 -4.54
CA ARG A 8 -8.26 8.60 -6.00
C ARG A 8 -8.04 7.30 -6.75
N SER A 9 -7.09 6.46 -6.33
CA SER A 9 -6.87 5.14 -6.92
C SER A 9 -8.10 4.25 -6.79
N CYS A 10 -8.85 4.33 -5.68
CA CYS A 10 -10.10 3.58 -5.49
C CYS A 10 -11.25 4.04 -6.41
N LEU A 11 -11.15 5.19 -7.08
CA LEU A 11 -12.17 5.65 -8.04
C LEU A 11 -12.01 5.05 -9.44
N VAL A 12 -10.90 4.35 -9.69
CA VAL A 12 -10.63 3.73 -10.99
C VAL A 12 -11.55 2.53 -11.19
N SER A 13 -12.24 2.46 -12.32
CA SER A 13 -13.05 1.31 -12.71
C SER A 13 -12.17 0.13 -13.14
N ASN A 14 -12.68 -1.10 -12.99
CA ASN A 14 -11.98 -2.35 -13.35
C ASN A 14 -10.72 -2.65 -12.53
N VAL A 15 -10.68 -2.20 -11.27
CA VAL A 15 -9.68 -2.61 -10.28
C VAL A 15 -10.40 -3.27 -9.12
N ASP A 16 -10.09 -4.54 -8.83
CA ASP A 16 -10.76 -5.29 -7.76
C ASP A 16 -10.36 -4.79 -6.37
N LYS A 17 -9.08 -4.45 -6.18
CA LYS A 17 -8.54 -3.99 -4.90
C LYS A 17 -7.39 -3.01 -5.10
N VAL A 18 -7.34 -1.99 -4.25
CA VAL A 18 -6.20 -1.07 -4.11
C VAL A 18 -5.58 -1.29 -2.74
N VAL A 19 -4.27 -1.46 -2.67
CA VAL A 19 -3.52 -1.67 -1.41
C VAL A 19 -2.29 -0.78 -1.40
N LEU A 20 -1.95 -0.20 -0.23
CA LEU A 20 -0.69 0.51 -0.02
C LEU A 20 0.41 -0.45 0.43
N ALA A 21 1.54 -0.48 -0.28
CA ALA A 21 2.74 -1.16 0.21
C ALA A 21 3.61 -0.18 1.02
N ILE A 22 3.73 -0.40 2.32
CA ILE A 22 4.41 0.51 3.26
C ILE A 22 5.50 -0.23 4.05
N CYS A 23 6.48 0.49 4.61
CA CYS A 23 7.56 -0.08 5.41
C CYS A 23 7.82 0.62 6.76
N GLU A 24 6.94 1.55 7.15
CA GLU A 24 7.11 2.34 8.36
C GLU A 24 5.89 2.23 9.25
N GLU A 25 6.11 2.00 10.55
CA GLU A 25 5.06 1.90 11.58
C GLU A 25 4.19 3.17 11.63
N LYS A 26 4.77 4.35 11.40
CA LYS A 26 4.00 5.61 11.34
C LYS A 26 2.95 5.61 10.23
N LEU A 27 3.23 4.94 9.10
CA LEU A 27 2.28 4.82 8.01
C LEU A 27 1.21 3.77 8.31
N GLU A 28 1.55 2.74 9.09
CA GLU A 28 0.60 1.73 9.55
C GLU A 28 -0.51 2.37 10.41
N GLU A 29 -0.14 3.23 11.36
CA GLU A 29 -1.11 3.99 12.17
C GLU A 29 -2.04 4.86 11.29
N VAL A 30 -1.48 5.54 10.28
CA VAL A 30 -2.28 6.35 9.34
C VAL A 30 -3.24 5.48 8.53
N CYS A 31 -2.79 4.33 8.04
CA CYS A 31 -3.63 3.42 7.26
C CYS A 31 -4.77 2.83 8.11
N ASN A 32 -4.47 2.42 9.35
CA ASN A 32 -5.45 1.93 10.30
C ASN A 32 -6.51 3.00 10.62
N ASN A 33 -6.09 4.23 10.94
CA ASN A 33 -6.99 5.32 11.28
C ASN A 33 -7.89 5.76 10.12
N SER A 34 -7.37 5.74 8.89
CA SER A 34 -8.10 6.13 7.68
C SER A 34 -8.81 4.96 6.97
N GLN A 35 -8.79 3.76 7.55
CA GLN A 35 -9.37 2.53 6.96
C GLN A 35 -8.88 2.26 5.53
N MET A 36 -7.58 2.39 5.31
CA MET A 36 -6.94 2.10 4.02
C MET A 36 -6.36 0.69 4.06
N ASP A 37 -6.57 -0.10 3.01
CA ASP A 37 -5.90 -1.40 2.88
C ASP A 37 -4.41 -1.19 2.65
N TYR A 38 -3.58 -1.92 3.40
CA TYR A 38 -2.13 -1.88 3.27
C TYR A 38 -1.50 -3.25 3.47
N VAL A 39 -0.22 -3.35 3.09
CA VAL A 39 0.66 -4.46 3.37
C VAL A 39 2.01 -3.92 3.83
N ILE A 40 2.53 -4.49 4.92
CA ILE A 40 3.87 -4.20 5.39
C ILE A 40 4.87 -4.94 4.50
N THR A 41 5.89 -4.22 4.06
CA THR A 41 6.97 -4.69 3.18
C THR A 41 8.30 -4.32 3.80
N ASP A 42 9.37 -5.03 3.42
CA ASP A 42 10.71 -4.82 3.93
C ASP A 42 11.18 -3.38 3.67
N ARG A 43 11.74 -2.75 4.70
CA ARG A 43 12.30 -1.41 4.61
C ARG A 43 13.49 -1.36 3.66
N GLU A 44 14.25 -2.44 3.59
CA GLU A 44 15.50 -2.53 2.83
C GLU A 44 15.30 -2.93 1.35
N GLN A 45 14.05 -2.92 0.84
CA GLN A 45 13.79 -3.15 -0.58
C GLN A 45 14.61 -2.18 -1.45
N PRO A 46 15.43 -2.67 -2.40
CA PRO A 46 16.34 -1.82 -3.17
C PRO A 46 15.63 -0.80 -4.06
N THR A 47 14.45 -1.17 -4.58
CA THR A 47 13.65 -0.31 -5.45
C THR A 47 12.17 -0.34 -5.09
N ALA A 48 11.42 0.63 -5.62
CA ALA A 48 9.96 0.65 -5.49
C ALA A 48 9.29 -0.55 -6.17
N ILE A 49 9.87 -1.10 -7.24
CA ILE A 49 9.32 -2.25 -7.95
C ILE A 49 9.51 -3.53 -7.13
N ASP A 50 10.63 -3.68 -6.44
CA ASP A 50 10.86 -4.81 -5.54
C ASP A 50 9.83 -4.82 -4.40
N ARG A 51 9.49 -3.65 -3.86
CA ARG A 51 8.40 -3.48 -2.89
C ARG A 51 7.04 -3.90 -3.44
N VAL A 52 6.73 -3.58 -4.69
CA VAL A 52 5.50 -4.05 -5.35
C VAL A 52 5.53 -5.58 -5.51
N GLY A 53 6.67 -6.15 -5.87
CA GLY A 53 6.84 -7.60 -6.01
C GLY A 53 6.73 -8.35 -4.67
N GLU A 54 7.23 -7.77 -3.57
CA GLU A 54 7.00 -8.28 -2.23
C GLU A 54 5.53 -8.20 -1.82
N ALA A 55 4.90 -7.04 -2.00
CA ALA A 55 3.48 -6.83 -1.71
C ALA A 55 2.59 -7.84 -2.46
N ALA A 56 2.87 -8.08 -3.74
CA ALA A 56 2.16 -9.07 -4.55
C ALA A 56 2.29 -10.48 -3.96
N ARG A 57 3.51 -10.91 -3.60
CA ARG A 57 3.75 -12.23 -2.97
C ARG A 57 3.01 -12.41 -1.63
N SER A 58 2.86 -11.33 -0.86
CA SER A 58 2.14 -11.37 0.42
C SER A 58 0.62 -11.42 0.26
N LEU A 59 0.09 -10.99 -0.89
CA LEU A 59 -1.36 -10.93 -1.16
C LEU A 59 -1.89 -12.16 -1.91
N GLY A 60 -1.02 -12.93 -2.60
CA GLY A 60 -1.38 -14.14 -3.35
C GLY A 60 -0.60 -14.29 -4.64
#